data_AF-A0A2H5BZY7-F1
#
_entry.id   AF-A0A2H5BZY7-F1
#
_cell.length_a   1.000
_cell.length_b   1.000
_cell.length_c   1.000
_cell.angle_alpha   90.00
_cell.angle_beta   90.00
_cell.angle_gamma   90.00
#
_symmetry.space_group_name_H-M   'P 1'
#
loop_
_entity.id
_entity.type
_entity.pdbx_description
1 polymer ?
#
loop_
_entity_poly.entity_id
_entity_poly.type
_entity_poly.pdbx_seq_one_letter_code
_entity_poly.pdbx_strand_id
1 'polypeptide(L)'
;MNYCSVDVPYTRITEHKYFSPWENHEGSVCYKEYSRACGENDIPYYPIRQMGEMALLDKYLSLAEGEKNITFVGRLGTYRYLDMDVTIAEALKTADKYLSSLSNDETMPVFVADVR
;
A
#
# COMPACT_ATOMS: atom_id res chain seq x y z
N MET A 1 -4.65 20.65 -6.97
CA MET A 1 -5.68 21.51 -6.36
C MET A 1 -6.81 20.66 -5.82
N ASN A 2 -7.16 20.81 -4.53
CA ASN A 2 -8.24 20.04 -3.89
C ASN A 2 -9.59 20.75 -4.05
N TYR A 3 -10.67 19.97 -4.17
CA TYR A 3 -12.04 20.47 -4.24
C TYR A 3 -12.86 19.80 -3.13
N CYS A 4 -13.10 20.54 -2.04
CA CYS A 4 -13.67 19.97 -0.83
C CYS A 4 -15.21 19.90 -0.81
N SER A 5 -15.89 20.54 -1.77
CA SER A 5 -17.37 20.50 -1.87
C SER A 5 -17.84 19.20 -2.51
N VAL A 6 -18.90 18.61 -1.95
CA VAL A 6 -19.59 17.43 -2.51
C VAL A 6 -20.26 17.71 -3.85
N ASP A 7 -20.51 18.98 -4.18
CA ASP A 7 -21.06 19.39 -5.48
C ASP A 7 -20.04 19.26 -6.62
N VAL A 8 -18.75 19.08 -6.28
CA VAL A 8 -17.70 18.83 -7.26
C VAL A 8 -17.44 17.33 -7.33
N PRO A 9 -17.62 16.68 -8.50
CA PRO A 9 -17.61 15.21 -8.57
C PRO A 9 -16.23 14.57 -8.44
N TYR A 10 -15.14 15.35 -8.58
CA TYR A 10 -13.75 14.89 -8.43
C TYR A 10 -13.14 15.45 -7.15
N THR A 11 -12.25 14.68 -6.51
CA THR A 11 -11.60 15.04 -5.25
C THR A 11 -10.55 16.13 -5.42
N ARG A 12 -9.81 16.07 -6.53
CA ARG A 12 -8.75 17.02 -6.88
C ARG A 12 -8.43 16.99 -8.36
N ILE A 13 -7.70 18.02 -8.80
CA ILE A 13 -7.00 18.05 -10.09
C ILE A 13 -5.50 18.10 -9.85
N THR A 14 -4.75 17.18 -10.45
CA THR A 14 -3.28 17.19 -10.45
C THR A 14 -2.77 17.57 -11.83
N GLU A 15 -1.83 18.51 -11.88
CA GLU A 15 -1.15 18.94 -13.10
C GLU A 15 0.31 18.50 -13.00
N HIS A 16 0.68 17.48 -13.79
CA HIS A 16 1.88 16.67 -13.50
C HIS A 16 3.19 17.40 -13.75
N LYS A 17 3.22 18.37 -14.67
CA LYS A 17 4.42 19.15 -14.95
C LYS A 17 4.95 19.89 -13.70
N TYR A 18 4.06 20.24 -12.76
CA TYR A 18 4.45 20.91 -11.52
C TYR A 18 5.20 20.00 -10.53
N PHE A 19 5.24 18.68 -10.75
CA PHE A 19 6.11 17.79 -9.99
C PHE A 19 7.57 17.84 -10.46
N SER A 20 7.83 18.34 -11.67
CA SER A 20 9.16 18.54 -12.24
C SER A 20 9.40 20.02 -12.56
N PRO A 21 9.44 20.91 -11.55
CA PRO A 21 9.55 22.36 -11.77
C PRO A 21 10.88 22.80 -12.43
N TRP A 22 11.86 21.90 -12.55
CA TRP A 22 13.10 22.12 -13.28
C TRP A 22 12.95 21.95 -14.80
N GLU A 23 11.81 21.48 -15.30
CA GLU A 23 11.51 21.31 -16.73
C GLU A 23 10.55 22.40 -17.25
N ASN A 24 10.59 22.66 -18.56
CA ASN A 24 9.65 23.55 -19.24
C ASN A 24 8.85 22.77 -20.28
N HIS A 25 7.53 22.85 -20.20
CA HIS A 25 6.60 22.17 -21.12
C HIS A 25 5.53 23.16 -21.59
N GLU A 26 5.33 23.29 -22.91
CA GLU A 26 4.25 24.12 -23.48
C GLU A 26 2.86 23.48 -23.23
N GLY A 27 2.77 22.16 -23.43
CA GLY A 27 1.58 21.38 -23.13
C GLY A 27 1.50 20.95 -21.66
N SER A 28 0.31 20.57 -21.20
CA SER A 28 0.13 20.07 -19.84
C SER A 28 -0.87 18.93 -19.77
N VAL A 29 -0.52 17.90 -19.00
CA VAL A 29 -1.38 16.75 -18.72
C VAL A 29 -1.93 16.87 -17.30
N CYS A 30 -3.26 16.96 -17.23
CA CYS A 30 -4.00 17.11 -15.98
C CYS A 30 -4.94 15.93 -15.74
N TYR A 31 -5.03 15.47 -14.50
CA TYR A 31 -5.91 14.37 -14.10
C TYR A 31 -7.00 14.92 -13.16
N LYS A 32 -8.27 14.63 -13.47
CA LYS A 32 -9.36 14.73 -12.50
C LYS A 32 -9.45 13.39 -11.78
N GLU A 33 -9.28 13.40 -10.45
CA GLU A 33 -9.30 12.18 -9.65
C GLU A 33 -10.70 11.94 -9.05
N TYR A 34 -11.18 10.70 -9.13
CA TYR A 34 -12.48 10.29 -8.61
C TYR A 34 -12.28 9.15 -7.60
N SER A 35 -12.88 9.27 -6.42
CA SER A 35 -12.93 8.20 -5.43
C SER A 35 -14.22 7.40 -5.55
N ARG A 36 -14.13 6.09 -5.38
CA ARG A 36 -15.29 5.17 -5.41
C ARG A 36 -14.96 3.85 -4.71
N ALA A 37 -15.98 3.04 -4.48
CA ALA A 37 -15.79 1.66 -4.03
C ALA A 37 -14.98 0.85 -5.05
N CYS A 38 -14.07 0.00 -4.55
CA CYS A 38 -13.26 -0.90 -5.34
C CYS A 38 -14.08 -2.15 -5.70
N GLY A 39 -14.28 -2.38 -7.00
CA GLY A 39 -14.84 -3.61 -7.54
C GLY A 39 -13.76 -4.64 -7.85
N GLU A 40 -14.19 -5.80 -8.36
CA GLU A 40 -13.33 -6.96 -8.61
C GLU A 40 -12.18 -6.68 -9.61
N ASN A 41 -12.46 -5.88 -10.65
CA ASN A 41 -11.50 -5.57 -11.71
C ASN A 41 -10.73 -4.26 -11.48
N ASP A 42 -10.88 -3.65 -10.31
CA ASP A 42 -10.31 -2.35 -10.02
C ASP A 42 -8.97 -2.46 -9.30
N ILE A 43 -8.13 -1.44 -9.50
CA ILE A 43 -6.88 -1.31 -8.76
C ILE A 43 -7.20 -0.84 -7.33
N PRO A 44 -6.80 -1.57 -6.27
CA PRO A 44 -7.01 -1.14 -4.90
C PRO A 44 -6.00 -0.05 -4.50
N TYR A 45 -6.50 1.13 -4.09
CA TYR A 45 -5.66 2.30 -3.71
C TYR A 45 -5.58 2.54 -2.19
N TYR A 46 -6.72 2.70 -1.51
CA TYR A 46 -6.76 3.01 -0.07
C TYR A 46 -7.53 1.92 0.69
N PRO A 47 -6.90 1.20 1.65
CA PRO A 47 -7.61 0.20 2.43
C PRO A 47 -8.57 0.87 3.42
N ILE A 48 -9.80 0.36 3.53
CA ILE A 48 -10.88 0.97 4.32
C ILE A 48 -10.69 0.71 5.83
N ARG A 49 -10.29 -0.52 6.21
CA ARG A 49 -10.00 -0.94 7.60
C ARG A 49 -11.09 -0.58 8.64
N GLN A 50 -12.37 -0.80 8.33
CA GLN A 50 -13.42 -0.74 9.36
C GLN A 50 -13.54 -2.09 10.07
N MET A 51 -14.40 -2.18 11.10
CA MET A 51 -14.54 -3.40 11.91
C MET A 51 -14.85 -4.66 11.09
N GLY A 52 -15.66 -4.54 10.03
CA GLY A 52 -16.00 -5.68 9.17
C GLY A 52 -14.80 -6.18 8.36
N GLU A 53 -13.98 -5.27 7.84
CA GLU A 53 -12.77 -5.57 7.07
C GLU A 53 -11.68 -6.16 7.97
N MET A 54 -11.56 -5.70 9.21
CA MET A 54 -10.60 -6.29 10.18
C MET A 54 -10.97 -7.74 10.53
N ALA A 55 -12.26 -8.04 10.69
CA ALA A 55 -12.71 -9.43 10.91
C ALA A 55 -12.44 -10.34 9.69
N LEU A 56 -12.46 -9.80 8.47
CA LEU A 56 -12.07 -10.53 7.27
C LEU A 56 -10.54 -10.67 7.18
N LEU A 57 -9.79 -9.62 7.51
CA LEU A 57 -8.34 -9.65 7.59
C LEU A 57 -7.87 -10.75 8.54
N ASP A 58 -8.45 -10.86 9.73
CA ASP A 58 -8.08 -11.89 10.73
C ASP A 58 -8.22 -13.32 10.19
N LYS A 59 -9.19 -13.59 9.31
CA LYS A 59 -9.33 -14.89 8.64
C LYS A 59 -8.17 -15.16 7.70
N TYR A 60 -7.76 -14.17 6.91
CA TYR A 60 -6.60 -14.29 6.02
C TYR A 60 -5.29 -14.38 6.79
N LEU A 61 -5.13 -13.62 7.89
CA LEU A 61 -3.96 -13.70 8.76
C LEU A 61 -3.83 -15.10 9.37
N SER A 62 -4.93 -15.67 9.85
CA SER A 62 -4.94 -17.03 10.41
C SER A 62 -4.51 -18.09 9.39
N LEU A 63 -4.87 -17.92 8.11
CA LEU A 63 -4.39 -18.80 7.03
C LEU A 63 -2.91 -18.57 6.73
N ALA A 64 -2.51 -17.30 6.57
CA ALA A 64 -1.14 -16.92 6.26
C ALA A 64 -0.16 -17.40 7.35
N GLU A 65 -0.51 -17.28 8.63
CA GLU A 65 0.32 -17.75 9.75
C GLU A 65 0.59 -19.27 9.74
N GLY A 66 -0.20 -20.06 9.00
CA GLY A 66 0.03 -21.48 8.79
C GLY A 66 0.99 -21.81 7.63
N GLU A 67 1.34 -20.83 6.79
CA GLU A 67 2.16 -21.04 5.61
C GLU A 67 3.66 -21.14 5.93
N LYS A 68 4.40 -21.75 5.00
CA LYS A 68 5.87 -21.91 5.10
C LYS A 68 6.55 -21.34 3.87
N ASN A 69 7.76 -20.80 4.07
CA ASN A 69 8.63 -20.32 2.99
C ASN A 69 8.00 -19.20 2.14
N ILE A 70 7.13 -18.38 2.74
CA ILE A 70 6.54 -17.18 2.15
C ILE A 70 6.49 -16.08 3.20
N THR A 71 6.74 -14.84 2.79
CA THR A 71 6.59 -13.64 3.63
C THR A 71 5.75 -12.62 2.86
N PHE A 72 4.66 -12.15 3.45
CA PHE A 72 3.80 -11.13 2.85
C PHE A 72 4.25 -9.73 3.30
N VAL A 73 4.41 -8.80 2.35
CA VAL A 73 4.98 -7.47 2.58
C VAL A 73 4.21 -6.36 1.87
N GLY A 74 4.50 -5.12 2.27
CA GLY A 74 4.04 -3.92 1.58
C GLY A 74 2.53 -3.70 1.67
N ARG A 75 2.06 -2.68 0.96
CA ARG A 75 0.68 -2.18 1.11
C ARG A 75 -0.40 -3.22 0.84
N LEU A 76 -0.21 -4.09 -0.15
CA LEU A 76 -1.19 -5.10 -0.55
C LEU A 76 -1.05 -6.38 0.26
N GLY A 77 0.17 -6.89 0.46
CA GLY A 77 0.40 -8.11 1.22
C GLY A 77 0.09 -7.98 2.71
N THR A 78 0.04 -6.74 3.22
CA THR A 78 -0.25 -6.47 4.65
C THR A 78 -1.49 -5.61 4.88
N TYR A 79 -2.26 -5.30 3.82
CA TYR A 79 -3.50 -4.50 3.90
C TYR A 79 -3.35 -3.17 4.67
N ARG A 80 -2.28 -2.43 4.38
CA ARG A 80 -1.93 -1.15 5.02
C ARG A 80 -1.70 -0.07 3.97
N TYR A 81 -2.04 1.17 4.31
CA TYR A 81 -1.49 2.31 3.58
C TYR A 81 -0.07 2.54 4.07
N LEU A 82 0.89 2.57 3.15
CA LEU A 82 2.31 2.80 3.44
C LEU A 82 2.83 3.83 2.45
N ASP A 83 3.47 4.87 2.96
CA ASP A 83 4.24 5.79 2.12
C ASP A 83 5.50 5.10 1.58
N MET A 84 6.14 5.73 0.59
CA MET A 84 7.29 5.14 -0.11
C MET A 84 8.48 4.87 0.81
N ASP A 85 8.79 5.80 1.72
CA ASP A 85 9.87 5.69 2.70
C ASP A 85 9.64 4.56 3.71
N VAL A 86 8.42 4.45 4.24
CA VAL A 86 8.03 3.36 5.14
C VAL A 86 8.13 2.01 4.41
N THR A 87 7.68 1.96 3.15
CA THR A 87 7.78 0.76 2.32
C THR A 87 9.23 0.32 2.12
N ILE A 88 10.14 1.25 1.82
CA ILE A 88 11.57 0.97 1.67
C ILE A 88 12.16 0.49 2.99
N ALA A 89 11.85 1.16 4.10
CA ALA A 89 12.35 0.77 5.43
C ALA A 89 11.90 -0.65 5.82
N GLU A 90 10.63 -0.99 5.62
CA GLU A 90 10.11 -2.34 5.88
C GLU A 90 10.73 -3.39 4.95
N ALA A 91 10.98 -3.05 3.68
CA ALA A 91 11.63 -3.96 2.73
C ALA A 91 13.08 -4.27 3.14
N LEU A 92 13.86 -3.25 3.53
CA LEU A 92 15.22 -3.44 4.04
C LEU A 92 15.22 -4.32 5.30
N LYS A 93 14.35 -4.02 6.26
CA LYS A 93 14.20 -4.84 7.48
C LYS A 93 13.80 -6.29 7.17
N THR A 94 12.96 -6.50 6.17
CA THR A 94 12.53 -7.84 5.75
C THR A 94 13.70 -8.63 5.17
N ALA A 95 14.49 -8.01 4.29
CA ALA A 95 15.68 -8.63 3.73
C ALA A 95 16.71 -8.99 4.82
N ASP A 96 16.96 -8.07 5.76
CA ASP A 96 17.86 -8.32 6.89
C ASP A 96 17.40 -9.49 7.76
N LYS A 97 16.09 -9.60 8.04
CA LYS A 97 15.54 -10.72 8.82
C LYS A 97 15.73 -12.05 8.09
N TYR A 98 15.53 -12.08 6.77
CA TYR A 98 15.74 -13.29 5.97
C TYR A 98 17.21 -13.71 5.95
N LEU A 99 18.14 -12.78 5.73
CA LEU A 99 19.58 -13.07 5.76
C LEU A 99 20.03 -13.57 7.15
N SER A 100 19.53 -12.95 8.22
CA SER A 100 19.78 -13.38 9.59
C SER A 100 19.20 -14.78 9.87
N SER A 101 18.02 -15.10 9.34
CA SER A 101 17.42 -16.42 9.57
C SER A 101 18.23 -17.54 8.92
N LEU A 102 18.80 -17.30 7.72
CA LEU A 102 19.72 -18.22 7.07
C LEU A 102 21.00 -18.44 7.89
N SER A 103 21.53 -17.38 8.50
CA SER A 103 22.78 -17.44 9.27
C SER A 103 22.61 -18.15 10.61
N ASN A 104 21.41 -18.07 11.19
CA ASN A 104 21.09 -18.59 12.52
C ASN A 104 20.32 -19.93 12.48
N ASP A 105 20.08 -20.50 11.30
CA ASP A 105 19.22 -21.67 11.09
C ASP A 105 17.80 -21.49 11.69
N GLU A 106 17.26 -20.27 11.59
CA GLU A 106 15.92 -19.91 12.04
C GLU A 106 14.92 -19.98 10.88
N THR A 107 13.65 -20.26 11.21
CA THR A 107 12.56 -20.15 10.23
C THR A 107 12.20 -18.69 9.98
N MET A 108 12.14 -18.29 8.71
CA MET A 108 11.67 -16.96 8.31
C MET A 108 10.19 -16.78 8.67
N PRO A 109 9.79 -15.69 9.36
CA PRO A 109 8.39 -15.44 9.66
C PRO A 109 7.58 -15.03 8.41
N VAL A 110 6.28 -15.30 8.45
CA VAL A 110 5.33 -14.93 7.39
C VAL A 110 5.09 -13.41 7.32
N PHE A 111 5.27 -12.71 8.45
CA PHE A 111 5.21 -11.25 8.54
C PHE A 111 6.38 -10.72 9.38
N VAL A 112 7.03 -9.65 8.93
CA VAL A 112 8.10 -8.94 9.67
C VAL A 112 7.59 -7.65 10.31
N ALA A 113 6.50 -7.09 9.77
CA ALA A 113 5.78 -5.95 10.31
C ALA A 113 4.53 -6.42 11.07
N ASP A 114 4.06 -5.60 12.01
CA ASP A 114 2.78 -5.83 12.66
C ASP A 114 1.64 -5.47 11.68
N VAL A 115 0.71 -6.40 11.53
CA VAL A 115 -0.38 -6.35 10.55
C VAL A 115 -1.76 -6.31 11.20
N ARG A 116 -1.85 -6.45 12.52
CA ARG A 116 -3.11 -6.35 13.26
C ARG A 116 -3.40 -4.89 13.64
#